data_AF-A0A7N2M5J0-F1
#
_entry.id   AF-A0A7N2M5J0-F1
#
_cell.length_a   1.000
_cell.length_b   1.000
_cell.length_c   1.000
_cell.angle_alpha   90.00
_cell.angle_beta   90.00
_cell.angle_gamma   90.00
#
_symmetry.space_group_name_H-M   'P 1'
#
loop_
_entity.id
_entity.type
_entity.pdbx_description
1 polymer ?
#
loop_
_entity_poly.entity_id
_entity_poly.type
_entity_poly.pdbx_seq_one_letter_code
_entity_poly.pdbx_strand_id
1 'polypeptide(L)'
;MQNRKLHHRTRNHLLRMREGVIYHCTIRTLDGVVVVESTRSENGVIGWKYLLLHDRQRYPNKTCFGQSKMIVGLLEGIPTMLKGEVAMFKMKPQVHYGEDDCPVSVLNEFPKDDELHFEIEMIDFFKAKARVVSDDLGVVKKVINEGQGRESPRDPYDVKAWISAKIRHGKLILSHMEGEPYFFTFGKSEVPKGLEMGIGTMACGEKAVAYVTSQYLTQSPLIPVIVKF
;
A
#
# COMPACT_ATOMS: atom_id res chain seq x y z
N MET A 1 28.21 15.18 -16.18
CA MET A 1 27.72 16.11 -15.14
C MET A 1 26.76 17.11 -15.77
N GLN A 2 25.47 17.04 -15.43
CA GLN A 2 24.54 18.15 -15.64
C GLN A 2 23.68 18.30 -14.40
N ASN A 3 24.02 19.31 -13.59
CA ASN A 3 23.19 19.81 -12.49
C ASN A 3 21.94 20.46 -13.09
N ARG A 4 20.79 19.79 -13.01
CA ARG A 4 19.50 20.43 -13.28
C ARG A 4 18.85 20.83 -11.95
N LYS A 5 18.79 22.14 -11.75
CA LYS A 5 18.18 22.86 -10.64
C LYS A 5 16.81 22.29 -10.26
N LEU A 6 16.68 21.84 -9.00
CA LEU A 6 15.41 21.63 -8.32
C LEU A 6 14.69 22.98 -8.20
N HIS A 7 13.79 23.36 -9.10
CA HIS A 7 12.86 24.47 -8.85
C HIS A 7 11.60 24.40 -9.73
N HIS A 8 10.95 23.23 -9.83
CA HIS A 8 9.55 23.18 -10.30
C HIS A 8 8.76 21.87 -10.05
N ARG A 9 9.21 20.96 -9.17
CA ARG A 9 8.58 19.62 -9.03
C ARG A 9 7.62 19.44 -7.83
N THR A 10 7.33 20.49 -7.07
CA THR A 10 6.54 20.35 -5.82
C THR A 10 5.05 20.03 -6.05
N ARG A 11 4.51 20.23 -7.27
CA ARG A 11 3.09 19.95 -7.57
C ARG A 11 2.76 18.50 -7.96
N ASN A 12 3.75 17.67 -8.30
CA ASN A 12 3.52 16.29 -8.74
C ASN A 12 3.64 15.24 -7.62
N HIS A 13 4.16 15.58 -6.44
CA HIS A 13 4.38 14.60 -5.36
C HIS A 13 3.08 14.17 -4.66
N LEU A 14 2.12 15.07 -4.45
CA LEU A 14 0.88 14.71 -3.75
C LEU A 14 -0.04 13.76 -4.56
N LEU A 15 0.09 13.73 -5.89
CA LEU A 15 -0.73 12.88 -6.77
C LEU A 15 -0.30 11.40 -6.75
N ARG A 16 0.94 11.08 -6.32
CA ARG A 16 1.48 9.70 -6.34
C ARG A 16 1.07 8.84 -5.14
N MET A 17 0.50 9.42 -4.07
CA MET A 17 0.12 8.67 -2.86
C MET A 17 -1.04 7.67 -3.07
N ARG A 18 -1.71 7.68 -4.23
CA ARG A 18 -2.73 6.69 -4.62
C ARG A 18 -2.25 5.73 -5.72
N GLU A 19 -0.99 5.83 -6.07
CA GLU A 19 -0.35 5.02 -7.10
C GLU A 19 0.58 4.01 -6.44
N GLY A 20 0.68 2.84 -7.05
CA GLY A 20 1.72 1.88 -6.77
C GLY A 20 2.61 1.72 -7.98
N VAL A 21 3.78 1.15 -7.76
CA VAL A 21 4.81 0.92 -8.77
C VAL A 21 5.12 -0.56 -8.89
N ILE A 22 5.51 -0.94 -10.09
CA ILE A 22 6.11 -2.24 -10.39
C ILE A 22 7.53 -1.95 -10.88
N TYR A 23 8.55 -2.54 -10.24
CA TYR A 23 9.95 -2.28 -10.59
C TYR A 23 10.85 -3.48 -10.35
N HIS A 24 11.93 -3.59 -11.12
CA HIS A 24 13.06 -4.45 -10.75
C HIS A 24 14.07 -3.64 -9.93
N CYS A 25 14.66 -4.30 -8.95
CA CYS A 25 15.76 -3.79 -8.14
C CYS A 25 16.93 -4.77 -8.18
N THR A 26 18.14 -4.23 -8.35
CA THR A 26 19.41 -4.91 -8.16
C THR A 26 20.26 -4.07 -7.21
N ILE A 27 20.74 -4.68 -6.12
CA ILE A 27 21.59 -4.05 -5.11
C ILE A 27 23.02 -4.54 -5.30
N ARG A 28 23.97 -3.62 -5.38
CA ARG A 28 25.40 -3.91 -5.52
C ARG A 28 26.22 -3.14 -4.51
N THR A 29 27.36 -3.68 -4.13
CA THR A 29 28.42 -2.96 -3.43
C THR A 29 28.98 -1.81 -4.27
N LEU A 30 29.68 -0.84 -3.64
CA LEU A 30 30.22 0.35 -4.31
C LEU A 30 31.15 0.03 -5.50
N ASP A 31 31.94 -1.03 -5.38
CA ASP A 31 32.82 -1.53 -6.45
C ASP A 31 32.04 -2.18 -7.61
N GLY A 32 30.73 -2.41 -7.44
CA GLY A 32 29.83 -2.93 -8.46
C GLY A 32 30.01 -4.42 -8.77
N VAL A 33 30.90 -5.09 -8.04
CA VAL A 33 31.33 -6.47 -8.30
C VAL A 33 30.37 -7.48 -7.66
N VAL A 34 29.89 -7.21 -6.44
CA VAL A 34 29.04 -8.13 -5.70
C VAL A 34 27.59 -7.73 -5.81
N VAL A 35 26.77 -8.58 -6.43
CA VAL A 35 25.30 -8.48 -6.36
C VAL A 35 24.87 -8.99 -4.99
N VAL A 36 24.37 -8.07 -4.16
CA VAL A 36 23.89 -8.38 -2.82
C VAL A 36 22.45 -8.92 -2.88
N GLU A 37 21.63 -8.36 -3.77
CA GLU A 37 20.25 -8.80 -4.00
C GLU A 37 19.82 -8.43 -5.43
N SER A 38 18.99 -9.26 -6.07
CA SER A 38 18.41 -8.96 -7.38
C SER A 38 17.03 -9.58 -7.52
N THR A 39 16.13 -8.85 -8.17
CA THR A 39 14.81 -9.36 -8.60
C THR A 39 14.78 -9.80 -10.07
N ARG A 40 15.92 -9.70 -10.78
CA ARG A 40 16.09 -10.21 -12.14
C ARG A 40 16.74 -11.59 -12.12
N SER A 41 16.21 -12.51 -12.93
CA SER A 41 16.71 -13.89 -13.06
C SER A 41 17.98 -14.03 -13.89
N GLU A 42 18.30 -13.05 -14.75
CA GLU A 42 19.40 -13.12 -15.74
C GLU A 42 20.80 -12.92 -15.13
N ASN A 43 20.89 -12.49 -13.88
CA ASN A 43 22.16 -12.16 -13.21
C ASN A 43 22.82 -13.35 -12.46
N GLY A 44 22.52 -14.60 -12.84
CA GLY A 44 23.31 -15.78 -12.49
C GLY A 44 23.87 -15.87 -11.06
N VAL A 45 23.04 -15.65 -10.04
CA VAL A 45 23.52 -15.69 -8.65
C VAL A 45 23.80 -17.14 -8.23
N ILE A 46 25.08 -17.52 -8.23
CA ILE A 46 25.59 -18.61 -7.39
C ILE A 46 26.08 -17.95 -6.10
N GLY A 47 25.21 -17.92 -5.10
CA GLY A 47 25.47 -17.50 -3.71
C GLY A 47 24.55 -18.32 -2.81
N TRP A 48 25.13 -19.14 -1.95
CA TRP A 48 24.55 -20.39 -1.48
C TRP A 48 23.33 -20.23 -0.56
N LYS A 49 22.31 -21.06 -0.83
CA LYS A 49 21.28 -21.55 0.12
C LYS A 49 20.15 -20.58 0.55
N TYR A 50 19.27 -20.16 -0.37
CA TYR A 50 17.88 -19.86 -0.01
C TYR A 50 16.90 -20.18 -1.15
N LEU A 51 16.90 -21.44 -1.59
CA LEU A 51 15.97 -21.94 -2.61
C LEU A 51 14.65 -22.50 -2.06
N LEU A 52 14.33 -22.35 -0.76
CA LEU A 52 13.20 -23.10 -0.17
C LEU A 52 12.21 -22.31 0.71
N LEU A 53 12.27 -20.97 0.82
CA LEU A 53 11.23 -20.26 1.60
C LEU A 53 10.62 -18.99 0.98
N HIS A 54 11.23 -18.34 -0.01
CA HIS A 54 10.63 -17.16 -0.65
C HIS A 54 10.98 -17.06 -2.14
N ASP A 55 10.14 -17.62 -3.01
CA ASP A 55 10.21 -17.46 -4.48
C ASP A 55 9.76 -16.03 -4.92
N ARG A 56 10.42 -15.00 -4.36
CA ARG A 56 10.24 -13.58 -4.77
C ARG A 56 11.27 -13.14 -5.82
N GLN A 57 12.30 -13.92 -6.07
CA GLN A 57 13.46 -13.53 -6.88
C GLN A 57 13.22 -13.44 -8.39
N ARG A 58 12.05 -13.89 -8.88
CA ARG A 58 11.69 -13.86 -10.32
C ARG A 58 10.66 -12.80 -10.69
N TYR A 59 10.06 -12.12 -9.71
CA TYR A 59 8.95 -11.20 -9.96
C TYR A 59 9.35 -9.77 -9.62
N PRO A 60 8.98 -8.79 -10.46
CA PRO A 60 9.23 -7.39 -10.13
C PRO A 60 8.55 -7.03 -8.80
N ASN A 61 9.23 -6.18 -8.03
CA ASN A 61 8.69 -5.64 -6.79
C ASN A 61 7.42 -4.85 -7.09
N LYS A 62 6.39 -5.05 -6.26
CA LYS A 62 5.14 -4.31 -6.32
C LYS A 62 4.90 -3.57 -5.02
N THR A 63 4.87 -2.25 -5.08
CA THR A 63 4.81 -1.38 -3.91
C THR A 63 3.69 -0.37 -4.06
N CYS A 64 2.92 -0.13 -3.00
CA CYS A 64 1.96 0.97 -2.90
C CYS A 64 2.54 2.06 -2.00
N PHE A 65 2.62 3.30 -2.49
CA PHE A 65 3.08 4.42 -1.66
C PHE A 65 2.14 4.61 -0.46
N GLY A 66 2.72 4.79 0.73
CA GLY A 66 1.97 4.95 1.99
C GLY A 66 1.39 3.67 2.59
N GLN A 67 1.57 2.50 1.95
CA GLN A 67 1.09 1.20 2.48
C GLN A 67 2.20 0.16 2.59
N SER A 68 3.23 0.25 1.74
CA SER A 68 4.39 -0.64 1.77
C SER A 68 5.48 -0.06 2.66
N LYS A 69 6.10 -0.90 3.49
CA LYS A 69 7.34 -0.55 4.19
C LYS A 69 8.47 -0.43 3.16
N MET A 70 9.18 0.68 3.17
CA MET A 70 10.30 0.97 2.27
C MET A 70 11.41 1.68 3.02
N ILE A 71 12.64 1.47 2.60
CA ILE A 71 13.77 2.28 3.03
C ILE A 71 13.63 3.72 2.50
N VAL A 72 14.12 4.69 3.27
CA VAL A 72 13.98 6.13 2.97
C VAL A 72 14.46 6.50 1.57
N GLY A 73 15.64 6.02 1.16
CA GLY A 73 16.21 6.36 -0.14
C GLY A 73 15.35 5.93 -1.33
N LEU A 74 14.67 4.77 -1.24
CA LEU A 74 13.74 4.35 -2.28
C LEU A 74 12.40 5.08 -2.19
N LEU A 75 11.95 5.39 -0.97
CA LEU A 75 10.75 6.19 -0.75
C LEU A 75 10.86 7.57 -1.42
N GLU A 76 12.06 8.17 -1.40
CA GLU A 76 12.33 9.45 -2.07
C GLU A 76 12.69 9.32 -3.55
N GLY A 77 13.48 8.29 -3.92
CA GLY A 77 14.01 8.12 -5.26
C GLY A 77 12.97 7.65 -6.28
N ILE A 78 12.18 6.62 -5.97
CA ILE A 78 11.21 6.03 -6.90
C ILE A 78 10.16 7.06 -7.37
N PRO A 79 9.63 7.96 -6.51
CA PRO A 79 8.76 9.05 -6.94
C PRO A 79 9.34 10.02 -7.99
N THR A 80 10.64 9.98 -8.26
CA THR A 80 11.26 10.82 -9.29
C THR A 80 11.31 10.18 -10.67
N MET A 81 11.11 8.85 -10.74
CA MET A 81 11.27 8.05 -11.95
C MET A 81 10.03 8.10 -12.88
N LEU A 82 10.28 7.85 -14.17
CA LEU A 82 9.29 7.66 -15.24
C LEU A 82 9.14 6.17 -15.61
N LYS A 83 8.05 5.82 -16.32
CA LYS A 83 7.82 4.45 -16.79
C LYS A 83 8.91 4.07 -17.80
N GLY A 84 9.53 2.91 -17.63
CA GLY A 84 10.64 2.42 -18.44
C GLY A 84 12.01 3.02 -18.09
N GLU A 85 12.08 3.92 -17.11
CA GLU A 85 13.36 4.50 -16.67
C GLU A 85 14.19 3.47 -15.90
N VAL A 86 15.48 3.41 -16.20
CA VAL A 86 16.49 2.73 -15.38
C VAL A 86 17.35 3.78 -14.69
N ALA A 87 17.39 3.75 -13.36
CA ALA A 87 18.17 4.69 -12.55
C ALA A 87 19.06 3.95 -11.55
N MET A 88 20.22 4.53 -11.26
CA MET A 88 21.12 4.05 -10.21
C MET A 88 21.11 5.05 -9.05
N PHE A 89 20.64 4.60 -7.89
CA PHE A 89 20.70 5.37 -6.65
C PHE A 89 21.90 4.91 -5.83
N LYS A 90 22.79 5.85 -5.51
CA LYS A 90 23.89 5.61 -4.57
C LYS A 90 23.43 6.02 -3.19
N MET A 91 23.41 5.07 -2.27
CA MET A 91 22.78 5.23 -0.97
C MET A 91 23.77 4.90 0.12
N LYS A 92 23.93 5.82 1.07
CA LYS A 92 24.67 5.60 2.32
C LYS A 92 23.82 4.79 3.31
N PRO A 93 24.43 4.16 4.33
CA PRO A 93 23.72 3.41 5.38
C PRO A 93 22.47 4.10 5.92
N GLN A 94 22.58 5.40 6.19
CA GLN A 94 21.55 6.21 6.84
C GLN A 94 20.28 6.42 5.99
N VAL A 95 20.31 6.08 4.69
CA VAL A 95 19.15 6.20 3.79
C VAL A 95 18.73 4.85 3.19
N HIS A 96 19.34 3.74 3.63
CA HIS A 96 18.89 2.39 3.31
C HIS A 96 18.68 1.56 4.58
N TYR A 97 19.04 0.28 4.56
CA TYR A 97 18.85 -0.66 5.67
C TYR A 97 19.66 -0.35 6.96
N GLY A 98 20.60 0.61 6.93
CA GLY A 98 21.39 1.02 8.08
C GLY A 98 20.77 2.18 8.88
N GLU A 99 19.56 2.62 8.51
CA GLU A 99 18.77 3.59 9.27
C GLU A 99 18.30 2.98 10.60
N ASP A 100 18.41 3.74 11.71
CA ASP A 100 18.10 3.26 13.07
C ASP A 100 16.66 2.73 13.20
N ASP A 101 15.70 3.44 12.60
CA ASP A 101 14.26 3.09 12.61
C ASP A 101 13.81 2.44 11.28
N CYS A 102 14.72 1.77 10.57
CA CYS A 102 14.41 1.17 9.28
C CYS A 102 13.20 0.21 9.37
N PRO A 103 12.13 0.45 8.60
CA PRO A 103 10.93 -0.39 8.68
C PRO A 103 11.10 -1.76 8.01
N VAL A 104 12.23 -2.00 7.33
CA VAL A 104 12.53 -3.20 6.56
C VAL A 104 13.72 -3.95 7.18
N SER A 105 13.48 -5.18 7.65
CA SER A 105 14.54 -6.03 8.21
C SER A 105 15.31 -6.77 7.12
N VAL A 106 16.63 -6.90 7.31
CA VAL A 106 17.55 -7.70 6.49
C VAL A 106 18.29 -8.71 7.36
N LEU A 107 18.92 -9.71 6.73
CA LEU A 107 19.77 -10.67 7.45
C LEU A 107 21.00 -9.97 8.04
N ASN A 108 21.53 -10.50 9.14
CA ASN A 108 22.69 -9.92 9.83
C ASN A 108 23.95 -9.83 8.94
N GLU A 109 24.05 -10.68 7.93
CA GLU A 109 25.18 -10.75 6.98
C GLU A 109 25.06 -9.71 5.84
N PHE A 110 23.92 -9.02 5.74
CA PHE A 110 23.73 -7.98 4.75
C PHE A 110 24.64 -6.77 5.05
N PRO A 111 25.36 -6.20 4.06
CA PRO A 111 26.28 -5.08 4.25
C PRO A 111 25.55 -3.75 4.48
N LYS A 112 24.83 -3.64 5.61
CA LYS A 112 23.98 -2.49 5.94
C LYS A 112 24.76 -1.23 6.32
N ASP A 113 26.04 -1.39 6.68
CA ASP A 113 26.94 -0.30 7.09
C ASP A 113 27.80 0.22 5.91
N ASP A 114 27.68 -0.39 4.73
CA ASP A 114 28.38 0.03 3.51
C ASP A 114 27.53 0.99 2.67
N GLU A 115 28.18 1.75 1.77
CA GLU A 115 27.47 2.46 0.70
C GLU A 115 27.11 1.48 -0.42
N LEU A 116 25.83 1.48 -0.82
CA LEU A 116 25.27 0.54 -1.80
C LEU A 116 24.71 1.26 -3.02
N HIS A 117 24.78 0.59 -4.18
CA HIS A 117 24.16 1.01 -5.42
C HIS A 117 22.87 0.24 -5.67
N PHE A 118 21.75 0.95 -5.77
CA PHE A 118 20.45 0.41 -6.11
C PHE A 118 20.12 0.76 -7.56
N GLU A 119 20.23 -0.23 -8.44
CA GLU A 119 19.75 -0.10 -9.82
C GLU A 119 18.28 -0.47 -9.88
N ILE A 120 17.44 0.51 -10.23
CA ILE A 120 15.99 0.38 -10.31
C ILE A 120 15.56 0.54 -11.76
N GLU A 121 14.84 -0.45 -12.28
CA GLU A 121 14.11 -0.36 -13.53
C GLU A 121 12.62 -0.23 -13.24
N MET A 122 12.02 0.90 -13.63
CA MET A 122 10.61 1.15 -13.47
C MET A 122 9.80 0.46 -14.57
N ILE A 123 9.01 -0.54 -14.22
CA ILE A 123 8.21 -1.32 -15.17
C ILE A 123 6.86 -0.64 -15.43
N ASP A 124 6.10 -0.33 -14.38
CA ASP A 124 4.78 0.27 -14.54
C ASP A 124 4.28 0.99 -13.29
N PHE A 125 3.26 1.83 -13.48
CA PHE A 125 2.46 2.44 -12.42
C PHE A 125 1.07 1.83 -12.43
N PHE A 126 0.51 1.54 -11.25
CA PHE A 126 -0.86 1.07 -11.09
C PHE A 126 -1.60 1.91 -10.06
N LYS A 127 -2.92 2.00 -10.14
CA LYS A 127 -3.70 2.62 -9.05
C LYS A 127 -3.94 1.60 -7.96
N ALA A 128 -3.51 1.92 -6.74
CA ALA A 128 -3.75 1.05 -5.59
C ALA A 128 -5.25 1.01 -5.30
N LYS A 129 -5.87 -0.15 -5.54
CA LYS A 129 -7.29 -0.36 -5.24
C LYS A 129 -7.51 -0.66 -3.76
N ALA A 130 -6.52 -1.24 -3.07
CA ALA A 130 -6.57 -1.43 -1.62
C ALA A 130 -6.11 -0.16 -0.90
N ARG A 131 -6.77 0.17 0.22
CA ARG A 131 -6.48 1.30 1.10
C ARG A 131 -6.54 0.81 2.54
N VAL A 132 -5.44 0.99 3.27
CA VAL A 132 -5.41 0.80 4.72
C VAL A 132 -6.20 1.95 5.35
N VAL A 133 -7.19 1.62 6.17
CA VAL A 133 -8.07 2.60 6.83
C VAL A 133 -7.73 2.74 8.32
N SER A 134 -7.23 1.67 8.95
CA SER A 134 -6.71 1.70 10.32
C SER A 134 -5.24 1.28 10.34
N ASP A 135 -4.44 1.92 11.21
CA ASP A 135 -2.99 1.70 11.29
C ASP A 135 -2.61 0.26 11.65
N ASP A 136 -3.50 -0.44 12.38
CA ASP A 136 -3.36 -1.85 12.77
C ASP A 136 -3.81 -2.85 11.69
N LEU A 137 -4.13 -2.38 10.47
CA LEU A 137 -4.69 -3.18 9.36
C LEU A 137 -6.03 -3.86 9.67
N GLY A 138 -6.68 -3.50 10.77
CA GLY A 138 -7.96 -4.07 11.17
C GLY A 138 -9.14 -3.65 10.27
N VAL A 139 -8.98 -2.56 9.50
CA VAL A 139 -9.91 -2.10 8.46
C VAL A 139 -9.13 -1.82 7.18
N VAL A 140 -9.44 -2.57 6.12
CA VAL A 140 -8.86 -2.39 4.78
C VAL A 140 -9.97 -2.28 3.74
N LYS A 141 -9.93 -1.23 2.92
CA LYS A 141 -10.91 -1.00 1.85
C LYS A 141 -10.33 -1.35 0.49
N LYS A 142 -11.04 -2.11 -0.33
CA LYS A 142 -10.73 -2.33 -1.75
C LYS A 142 -11.76 -1.62 -2.63
N VAL A 143 -11.33 -0.59 -3.35
CA VAL A 143 -12.15 0.15 -4.32
C VAL A 143 -12.42 -0.74 -5.54
N ILE A 144 -13.69 -0.87 -5.90
CA ILE A 144 -14.18 -1.58 -7.10
C ILE A 144 -14.47 -0.58 -8.21
N ASN A 145 -15.24 0.48 -7.90
CA ASN A 145 -15.50 1.62 -8.77
C ASN A 145 -15.20 2.90 -8.01
N GLU A 146 -14.46 3.82 -8.62
CA GLU A 146 -14.20 5.13 -8.02
C GLU A 146 -15.49 5.95 -7.96
N GLY A 147 -15.65 6.72 -6.88
CA GLY A 147 -16.70 7.73 -6.77
C GLY A 147 -16.33 9.04 -7.47
N GLN A 148 -17.23 10.01 -7.40
CA GLN A 148 -17.05 11.36 -7.91
C GLN A 148 -16.88 12.37 -6.77
N GLY A 149 -16.11 13.41 -7.05
CA GLY A 149 -15.80 14.45 -6.06
C GLY A 149 -14.61 14.11 -5.16
N ARG A 150 -14.25 15.08 -4.31
CA ARG A 150 -13.15 14.96 -3.34
C ARG A 150 -13.65 14.84 -1.90
N GLU A 151 -14.93 15.03 -1.69
CA GLU A 151 -15.55 14.99 -0.37
C GLU A 151 -15.82 13.55 0.06
N SER A 152 -15.63 13.31 1.35
CA SER A 152 -16.01 12.06 2.02
C SER A 152 -16.89 12.41 3.22
N PRO A 153 -17.79 11.49 3.64
CA PRO A 153 -18.69 11.77 4.74
C PRO A 153 -17.93 11.94 6.06
N ARG A 154 -18.42 12.85 6.89
CA ARG A 154 -17.92 13.20 8.23
C ARG A 154 -19.11 13.54 9.12
N ASP A 155 -19.00 13.47 10.43
CA ASP A 155 -20.08 13.88 11.35
C ASP A 155 -20.43 15.36 11.09
N PRO A 156 -21.71 15.75 10.89
CA PRO A 156 -22.96 14.98 10.98
C PRO A 156 -23.63 14.68 9.63
N TYR A 157 -22.89 14.20 8.64
CA TYR A 157 -23.41 14.01 7.29
C TYR A 157 -24.41 12.85 7.25
N ASP A 158 -25.51 13.06 6.52
CA ASP A 158 -26.43 11.99 6.17
C ASP A 158 -25.86 11.14 5.03
N VAL A 159 -25.90 9.82 5.21
CA VAL A 159 -25.37 8.85 4.25
C VAL A 159 -26.48 7.90 3.82
N LYS A 160 -26.61 7.72 2.51
CA LYS A 160 -27.39 6.64 1.89
C LYS A 160 -26.44 5.65 1.23
N ALA A 161 -26.48 4.39 1.66
CA ALA A 161 -25.58 3.37 1.14
C ALA A 161 -26.30 2.04 0.87
N TRP A 162 -25.94 1.41 -0.26
CA TRP A 162 -26.23 0.00 -0.49
C TRP A 162 -25.17 -0.83 0.23
N ILE A 163 -25.59 -1.70 1.15
CA ILE A 163 -24.70 -2.42 2.05
C ILE A 163 -25.01 -3.90 1.99
N SER A 164 -24.01 -4.73 1.72
CA SER A 164 -24.10 -6.16 1.98
C SER A 164 -22.86 -6.60 2.75
N ALA A 165 -23.04 -7.52 3.69
CA ALA A 165 -21.95 -8.05 4.50
C ALA A 165 -21.96 -9.58 4.46
N LYS A 166 -20.76 -10.16 4.34
CA LYS A 166 -20.51 -11.60 4.33
C LYS A 166 -19.36 -11.92 5.29
N ILE A 167 -19.42 -13.06 5.94
CA ILE A 167 -18.27 -13.59 6.70
C ILE A 167 -17.21 -14.16 5.74
N ARG A 168 -16.01 -14.46 6.24
CA ARG A 168 -14.90 -15.02 5.43
C ARG A 168 -15.29 -16.24 4.59
N HIS A 169 -16.18 -17.10 5.10
CA HIS A 169 -16.67 -18.28 4.39
C HIS A 169 -17.75 -17.97 3.32
N GLY A 170 -18.03 -16.70 3.04
CA GLY A 170 -18.95 -16.26 1.99
C GLY A 170 -20.43 -16.23 2.40
N LYS A 171 -20.79 -16.73 3.59
CA LYS A 171 -22.15 -16.66 4.12
C LYS A 171 -22.57 -15.20 4.33
N LEU A 172 -23.70 -14.82 3.74
CA LEU A 172 -24.33 -13.50 3.88
C LEU A 172 -24.89 -13.34 5.30
N ILE A 173 -24.60 -12.19 5.92
CA ILE A 173 -25.10 -11.83 7.25
C ILE A 173 -26.00 -10.59 7.24
N LEU A 174 -25.94 -9.78 6.19
CA LEU A 174 -26.74 -8.57 6.03
C LEU A 174 -26.83 -8.21 4.53
N SER A 175 -27.99 -7.73 4.07
CA SER A 175 -28.16 -7.20 2.72
C SER A 175 -29.23 -6.12 2.65
N HIS A 176 -28.79 -4.90 2.38
CA HIS A 176 -29.55 -3.76 1.90
C HIS A 176 -29.06 -3.47 0.48
N MET A 177 -29.46 -4.29 -0.48
CA MET A 177 -29.10 -4.16 -1.90
C MET A 177 -30.33 -4.01 -2.81
N GLU A 178 -31.53 -4.10 -2.24
CA GLU A 178 -32.83 -4.01 -2.92
C GLU A 178 -33.74 -3.04 -2.16
N GLY A 179 -34.68 -2.39 -2.84
CA GLY A 179 -35.61 -1.44 -2.24
C GLY A 179 -35.02 -0.05 -2.06
N GLU A 180 -34.81 0.36 -0.81
CA GLU A 180 -34.22 1.65 -0.46
C GLU A 180 -32.81 1.45 0.15
N PRO A 181 -31.84 2.34 -0.14
CA PRO A 181 -30.53 2.30 0.47
C PRO A 181 -30.65 2.53 1.98
N TYR A 182 -29.76 1.89 2.75
CA TYR A 182 -29.71 2.12 4.19
C TYR A 182 -29.30 3.57 4.46
N PHE A 183 -30.10 4.26 5.28
CA PHE A 183 -29.91 5.65 5.67
C PHE A 183 -29.40 5.72 7.10
N PHE A 184 -28.34 6.50 7.33
CA PHE A 184 -27.79 6.74 8.66
C PHE A 184 -27.05 8.08 8.71
N THR A 185 -26.86 8.60 9.92
CA THR A 185 -26.06 9.79 10.21
C THR A 185 -24.64 9.38 10.57
N PHE A 186 -23.66 9.90 9.84
CA PHE A 186 -22.25 9.61 10.08
C PHE A 186 -21.82 10.09 11.47
N GLY A 187 -21.12 9.24 12.23
CA GLY A 187 -20.63 9.55 13.58
C GLY A 187 -21.61 9.22 14.70
N LYS A 188 -22.81 8.72 14.38
CA LYS A 188 -23.82 8.32 15.39
C LYS A 188 -23.78 6.84 15.77
N SER A 189 -22.76 6.11 15.33
CA SER A 189 -22.58 4.67 15.62
C SER A 189 -23.78 3.81 15.16
N GLU A 190 -24.46 4.23 14.10
CA GLU A 190 -25.63 3.53 13.54
C GLU A 190 -25.22 2.28 12.71
N VAL A 191 -23.96 2.26 12.28
CA VAL A 191 -23.30 1.14 11.59
C VAL A 191 -22.07 0.67 12.37
N PRO A 192 -21.55 -0.56 12.15
CA PRO A 192 -20.34 -1.01 12.82
C PRO A 192 -19.15 -0.08 12.56
N LYS A 193 -18.32 0.14 13.57
CA LYS A 193 -17.19 1.09 13.53
C LYS A 193 -16.31 0.92 12.29
N GLY A 194 -15.92 -0.31 11.96
CA GLY A 194 -15.09 -0.59 10.79
C GLY A 194 -15.79 -0.29 9.45
N LEU A 195 -17.11 -0.45 9.39
CA LEU A 195 -17.89 -0.06 8.21
C LEU A 195 -17.96 1.46 8.09
N GLU A 196 -18.22 2.17 9.19
CA GLU A 196 -18.23 3.64 9.22
C GLU A 196 -16.86 4.22 8.81
N MET A 197 -15.77 3.68 9.36
CA MET A 197 -14.40 4.04 8.97
C MET A 197 -14.16 3.83 7.48
N GLY A 198 -14.59 2.69 6.93
CA GLY A 198 -14.51 2.42 5.50
C GLY A 198 -15.25 3.47 4.67
N ILE A 199 -16.51 3.74 5.01
CA ILE A 199 -17.38 4.73 4.34
C ILE A 199 -16.81 6.15 4.46
N GLY A 200 -16.21 6.51 5.58
CA GLY A 200 -15.56 7.81 5.81
C GLY A 200 -14.41 8.13 4.84
N THR A 201 -13.91 7.12 4.12
CA THR A 201 -12.88 7.29 3.08
C THR A 201 -13.43 7.25 1.65
N MET A 202 -14.75 7.10 1.48
CA MET A 202 -15.40 6.93 0.18
C MET A 202 -15.86 8.26 -0.40
N ALA A 203 -15.67 8.44 -1.71
CA ALA A 203 -16.31 9.52 -2.45
C ALA A 203 -17.76 9.16 -2.83
N CYS A 204 -18.59 10.16 -3.15
CA CYS A 204 -19.98 9.91 -3.55
C CYS A 204 -20.05 8.98 -4.78
N GLY A 205 -20.86 7.93 -4.73
CA GLY A 205 -20.97 6.93 -5.79
C GLY A 205 -19.84 5.89 -5.84
N GLU A 206 -18.87 5.92 -4.91
CA GLU A 206 -17.83 4.89 -4.85
C GLU A 206 -18.44 3.51 -4.50
N LYS A 207 -17.95 2.46 -5.17
CA LYS A 207 -18.24 1.07 -4.81
C LYS A 207 -16.97 0.42 -4.28
N ALA A 208 -17.02 -0.14 -3.08
CA ALA A 208 -15.87 -0.77 -2.44
C ALA A 208 -16.25 -2.00 -1.60
N VAL A 209 -15.25 -2.79 -1.25
CA VAL A 209 -15.34 -3.87 -0.27
C VAL A 209 -14.47 -3.49 0.94
N ALA A 210 -15.06 -3.40 2.13
CA ALA A 210 -14.32 -3.23 3.37
C ALA A 210 -14.09 -4.60 4.04
N TYR A 211 -12.84 -4.92 4.33
CA TYR A 211 -12.44 -6.05 5.16
C TYR A 211 -12.26 -5.55 6.58
N VAL A 212 -13.03 -6.09 7.52
CA VAL A 212 -13.13 -5.61 8.90
C VAL A 212 -12.83 -6.77 9.84
N THR A 213 -11.85 -6.59 10.73
CA THR A 213 -11.53 -7.54 11.81
C THR A 213 -12.52 -7.41 12.97
N SER A 214 -12.59 -8.43 13.82
CA SER A 214 -13.57 -8.50 14.92
C SER A 214 -13.50 -7.31 15.88
N GLN A 215 -12.31 -6.73 16.11
CA GLN A 215 -12.14 -5.54 16.98
C GLN A 215 -12.83 -4.27 16.45
N TYR A 216 -13.15 -4.22 15.15
CA TYR A 216 -13.86 -3.11 14.51
C TYR A 216 -15.31 -3.48 14.13
N LEU A 217 -15.77 -4.68 14.46
CA LEU A 217 -17.15 -5.11 14.26
C LEU A 217 -17.95 -4.82 15.53
N THR A 218 -18.43 -3.57 15.68
CA THR A 218 -19.25 -3.14 16.81
C THR A 218 -20.74 -3.40 16.56
N GLN A 219 -21.50 -3.56 17.66
CA GLN A 219 -22.95 -3.69 17.60
C GLN A 219 -23.53 -2.34 17.18
N SER A 220 -24.55 -2.36 16.35
CA SER A 220 -25.22 -1.15 15.88
C SER A 220 -26.68 -1.44 15.48
N PRO A 221 -27.52 -0.43 15.26
CA PRO A 221 -28.84 -0.59 14.64
C PRO A 221 -28.84 -1.47 13.38
N LEU A 222 -27.83 -1.31 12.50
CA LEU A 222 -27.66 -2.15 11.31
C LEU A 222 -27.30 -3.61 11.63
N ILE A 223 -26.46 -3.86 12.64
CA ILE A 223 -26.05 -5.20 13.07
C ILE A 223 -26.26 -5.32 14.59
N PRO A 224 -27.49 -5.67 15.04
CA PRO A 224 -27.84 -5.66 16.46
C PRO A 224 -27.26 -6.85 17.22
N VAL A 225 -26.78 -7.91 16.54
CA VAL A 225 -26.14 -9.07 17.18
C VAL A 225 -24.85 -9.40 16.44
N ILE A 226 -23.73 -9.34 17.16
CA ILE A 226 -22.43 -9.81 16.64
C ILE A 226 -22.32 -11.31 16.94
N VAL A 227 -22.42 -12.12 15.90
CA VAL A 227 -22.07 -13.54 16.02
C VAL A 227 -20.54 -13.64 16.03
N LYS A 228 -19.97 -14.15 17.12
CA LYS A 228 -18.55 -14.49 17.16
C LYS A 228 -18.35 -15.73 16.28
N PHE A 229 -17.57 -15.58 15.22
CA PHE A 229 -17.19 -16.66 14.30
C PHE A 229 -15.76 -17.10 14.58
#